data_AF-A0A0K3B1I4-F1
#
_entry.id   AF-A0A0K3B1I4-F1
#
_cell.length_a   1.000
_cell.length_b   1.000
_cell.length_c   1.000
_cell.angle_alpha   90.00
_cell.angle_beta   90.00
_cell.angle_gamma   90.00
#
_symmetry.space_group_name_H-M   'P 1'
#
loop_
_entity.id
_entity.type
_entity.pdbx_description
1 polymer ?
#
loop_
_entity_poly.entity_id
_entity_poly.type
_entity_poly.pdbx_seq_one_letter_code
_entity_poly.pdbx_strand_id
1 'polypeptide(L)'
;MPPDEDLVRLLELYEAAEDTDELLAILPVARKRTPSEAAATDPEQFNLYIGLEAGATQIESYDALVLMGLVQTADYADAILRGAIQHFPEAEVRRRLRLRKRRQELLTVESPTNLWLVVSQQVLEVQVGGPDIMRGQLAHLLDVAKLPNVVLQVIPRDVVPYSALHGPFTMMTFPIPDDAGLVYVETRVRGLFFEQPDELQEYRQVMNHLRVQARPPKESCRLIDQIRKGIRRPLAAASPRRRGGSPVAPPTLANASS
;
A
#
# COMPACT_ATOMS: atom_id res chain seq x y z
N MET A 1 -20.89 8.94 2.55
CA MET A 1 -20.70 8.05 1.40
C MET A 1 -21.51 8.65 0.28
N PRO A 2 -20.92 8.86 -0.92
CA PRO A 2 -21.69 9.35 -2.06
C PRO A 2 -22.89 8.41 -2.28
N PRO A 3 -24.07 8.95 -2.62
CA PRO A 3 -25.19 8.15 -3.07
C PRO A 3 -24.73 7.19 -4.19
N ASP A 4 -25.23 5.95 -4.22
CA ASP A 4 -24.90 4.97 -5.27
C ASP A 4 -25.09 5.55 -6.66
N GLU A 5 -26.05 6.45 -6.87
CA GLU A 5 -26.24 7.13 -8.15
C GLU A 5 -25.06 8.02 -8.54
N ASP A 6 -24.41 8.69 -7.58
CA ASP A 6 -23.23 9.52 -7.84
C ASP A 6 -21.99 8.67 -8.10
N LEU A 7 -21.90 7.49 -7.48
CA LEU A 7 -20.82 6.53 -7.73
C LEU A 7 -21.00 5.77 -9.05
N VAL A 8 -22.22 5.39 -9.43
CA VAL A 8 -22.58 4.91 -10.77
C VAL A 8 -22.15 5.93 -11.81
N ARG A 9 -22.51 7.20 -11.58
CA ARG A 9 -22.21 8.29 -12.50
C ARG A 9 -20.72 8.59 -12.59
N LEU A 10 -19.97 8.45 -11.48
CA LEU A 10 -18.50 8.50 -11.50
C LEU A 10 -17.91 7.32 -12.27
N LEU A 11 -18.34 6.09 -12.01
CA LEU A 11 -17.85 4.87 -12.70
C LEU A 11 -18.15 4.88 -14.21
N GLU A 12 -19.33 5.38 -14.60
CA GLU A 12 -19.72 5.61 -15.99
C GLU A 12 -18.90 6.75 -16.65
N LEU A 13 -18.62 7.83 -15.91
CA LEU A 13 -17.83 8.98 -16.38
C LEU A 13 -16.34 8.61 -16.61
N TYR A 14 -15.81 7.66 -15.85
CA TYR A 14 -14.41 7.21 -15.95
C TYR A 14 -14.20 6.04 -16.93
N GLU A 15 -15.19 5.74 -17.78
CA GLU A 15 -15.15 4.65 -18.77
C GLU A 15 -14.75 3.28 -18.17
N ALA A 16 -15.01 3.08 -16.87
CA ALA A 16 -14.87 1.79 -16.19
C ALA A 16 -16.06 0.85 -16.50
N ALA A 17 -16.75 1.09 -17.62
CA ALA A 17 -18.03 0.52 -18.00
C ALA A 17 -18.04 -1.02 -18.02
N GLU A 18 -16.93 -1.66 -18.39
CA GLU A 18 -16.84 -3.13 -18.47
C GLU A 18 -16.88 -3.82 -17.09
N ASP A 19 -16.47 -3.13 -16.03
CA ASP A 19 -16.49 -3.63 -14.63
C ASP A 19 -17.57 -2.91 -13.79
N THR A 20 -18.33 -2.00 -14.39
CA THR A 20 -19.31 -1.15 -13.68
C THR A 20 -20.44 -2.00 -13.10
N ASP A 21 -20.98 -2.97 -13.84
CA ASP A 21 -22.02 -3.87 -13.31
C ASP A 21 -21.52 -4.73 -12.13
N GLU A 22 -20.26 -5.17 -12.15
CA GLU A 22 -19.65 -5.96 -11.06
C GLU A 22 -19.38 -5.08 -9.82
N LEU A 23 -18.90 -3.86 -10.01
CA LEU A 23 -18.63 -2.89 -8.93
C LEU A 23 -19.94 -2.34 -8.33
N LEU A 24 -20.96 -2.12 -9.14
CA LEU A 24 -22.28 -1.64 -8.73
C LEU A 24 -23.11 -2.70 -8.01
N ALA A 25 -22.99 -3.98 -8.39
CA ALA A 25 -23.66 -5.08 -7.71
C ALA A 25 -23.24 -5.25 -6.24
N ILE A 26 -22.09 -4.69 -5.86
CA ILE A 26 -21.53 -4.74 -4.49
C ILE A 26 -22.10 -3.62 -3.60
N LEU A 27 -22.60 -2.52 -4.18
CA LEU A 27 -23.05 -1.34 -3.41
C LEU A 27 -24.29 -1.59 -2.53
N PRO A 28 -25.34 -2.30 -2.97
CA PRO A 28 -26.49 -2.63 -2.10
C PRO A 28 -26.11 -3.53 -0.92
N VAL A 29 -25.02 -4.29 -1.05
CA VAL A 29 -24.47 -5.16 0.01
C VAL A 29 -23.64 -4.35 1.00
N ALA A 30 -22.82 -3.41 0.51
CA ALA A 30 -22.06 -2.46 1.33
C ALA A 30 -22.98 -1.52 2.14
N ARG A 31 -24.09 -1.07 1.54
CA ARG A 31 -25.09 -0.17 2.15
C ARG A 31 -25.90 -0.78 3.30
N LYS A 32 -26.12 -2.10 3.29
CA LYS A 32 -26.98 -2.78 4.27
C LYS A 32 -26.25 -3.22 5.53
N ARG A 33 -24.92 -3.07 5.57
CA ARG A 33 -24.14 -3.46 6.74
C ARG A 33 -23.94 -2.24 7.65
N THR A 34 -24.43 -2.35 8.88
CA THR A 34 -23.86 -1.60 9.99
C THR A 34 -22.34 -1.83 10.03
N PRO A 35 -21.52 -0.93 10.62
CA PRO A 35 -20.06 -1.09 10.77
C PRO A 35 -19.64 -2.29 11.66
N SER A 36 -20.21 -3.47 11.45
CA SER A 36 -19.90 -4.70 12.16
C SER A 36 -19.00 -5.59 11.30
N GLU A 37 -17.77 -5.77 11.79
CA GLU A 37 -17.04 -7.06 11.74
C GLU A 37 -16.53 -7.60 10.39
N ALA A 38 -16.56 -6.84 9.29
CA ALA A 38 -15.93 -7.32 8.04
C ALA A 38 -14.39 -7.17 8.06
N ALA A 39 -13.67 -8.25 7.78
CA ALA A 39 -12.20 -8.36 7.85
C ALA A 39 -11.47 -7.52 6.76
N ALA A 40 -10.22 -7.07 6.97
CA ALA A 40 -9.40 -6.35 5.98
C ALA A 40 -9.09 -7.21 4.73
N THR A 41 -9.31 -8.51 4.85
CA THR A 41 -9.21 -9.49 3.76
C THR A 41 -10.50 -9.64 2.96
N ASP A 42 -11.59 -8.98 3.34
CA ASP A 42 -12.87 -9.03 2.64
C ASP A 42 -12.72 -8.49 1.22
N PRO A 43 -12.98 -9.31 0.19
CA PRO A 43 -12.99 -8.86 -1.20
C PRO A 43 -13.90 -7.65 -1.44
N GLU A 44 -14.99 -7.50 -0.68
CA GLU A 44 -15.92 -6.38 -0.84
C GLU A 44 -15.29 -5.05 -0.39
N GLN A 45 -14.61 -5.01 0.76
CA GLN A 45 -13.91 -3.79 1.21
C GLN A 45 -12.77 -3.39 0.26
N PHE A 46 -12.04 -4.39 -0.25
CA PHE A 46 -11.02 -4.15 -1.25
C PHE A 46 -11.63 -3.59 -2.54
N ASN A 47 -12.75 -4.16 -3.02
CA ASN A 47 -13.45 -3.68 -4.21
C ASN A 47 -14.02 -2.25 -4.02
N LEU A 48 -14.51 -1.92 -2.83
CA LEU A 48 -14.94 -0.55 -2.51
C LEU A 48 -13.77 0.44 -2.59
N TYR A 49 -12.65 0.11 -1.94
CA TYR A 49 -11.46 0.97 -1.96
C TYR A 49 -10.94 1.23 -3.38
N ILE A 50 -10.89 0.21 -4.24
CA ILE A 50 -10.43 0.40 -5.64
C ILE A 50 -11.42 1.24 -6.46
N GLY A 51 -12.73 1.13 -6.20
CA GLY A 51 -13.73 1.97 -6.86
C GLY A 51 -13.59 3.44 -6.46
N LEU A 52 -13.35 3.71 -5.18
CA LEU A 52 -13.06 5.05 -4.68
C LEU A 52 -11.75 5.61 -5.26
N GLU A 53 -10.71 4.78 -5.36
CA GLU A 53 -9.45 5.19 -5.98
C GLU A 53 -9.64 5.58 -7.46
N ALA A 54 -10.44 4.81 -8.20
CA ALA A 54 -10.73 5.09 -9.61
C ALA A 54 -11.57 6.37 -9.81
N GLY A 55 -12.46 6.69 -8.87
CA GLY A 55 -13.28 7.90 -8.91
C GLY A 55 -12.57 9.18 -8.46
N ALA A 56 -11.37 9.08 -7.88
CA ALA A 56 -10.67 10.21 -7.28
C ALA A 56 -9.92 11.06 -8.32
N THR A 57 -10.09 12.37 -8.26
CA THR A 57 -9.27 13.34 -9.03
C THR A 57 -7.95 13.66 -8.33
N GLN A 58 -7.90 13.48 -7.01
CA GLN A 58 -6.71 13.66 -6.20
C GLN A 58 -6.64 12.60 -5.10
N ILE A 59 -5.45 12.03 -4.96
CA ILE A 59 -5.11 11.07 -3.92
C ILE A 59 -3.89 11.61 -3.18
N GLU A 60 -3.97 11.63 -1.86
CA GLU A 60 -2.86 11.98 -0.98
C GLU A 60 -2.62 10.84 -0.02
N SER A 61 -1.38 10.44 0.21
CA SER A 61 -1.12 9.33 1.14
C SER A 61 0.14 9.52 1.93
N TYR A 62 0.10 8.95 3.13
CA TYR A 62 1.26 8.73 3.97
C TYR A 62 1.52 7.23 4.12
N ASP A 63 2.66 6.76 3.61
CA ASP A 63 3.03 5.34 3.66
C ASP A 63 4.21 5.12 4.61
N ALA A 64 3.99 4.34 5.68
CA ALA A 64 4.99 4.06 6.71
C ALA A 64 5.41 2.59 6.80
N LEU A 65 4.53 1.68 6.38
CA LEU A 65 4.68 0.23 6.60
C LEU A 65 4.80 -0.54 5.28
N VAL A 66 3.96 -0.18 4.31
CA VAL A 66 3.90 -0.75 2.96
C VAL A 66 3.59 0.39 2.01
N LEU A 67 4.21 0.39 0.83
CA LEU A 67 3.88 1.37 -0.22
C LEU A 67 2.47 1.13 -0.76
N MET A 68 1.74 2.18 -1.15
CA MET A 68 0.39 2.07 -1.69
C MET A 68 0.36 1.30 -3.03
N GLY A 69 -0.78 0.67 -3.33
CA GLY A 69 -0.93 -0.18 -4.52
C GLY A 69 -0.61 0.51 -5.85
N LEU A 70 -0.90 1.81 -5.97
CA LEU A 70 -0.64 2.62 -7.17
C LEU A 70 0.84 2.75 -7.54
N VAL A 71 1.76 2.49 -6.61
CA VAL A 71 3.20 2.61 -6.85
C VAL A 71 3.95 1.29 -6.65
N GLN A 72 3.24 0.16 -6.52
CA GLN A 72 3.84 -1.16 -6.32
C GLN A 72 4.18 -1.87 -7.64
N THR A 73 5.36 -2.43 -7.77
CA THR A 73 5.64 -3.44 -8.80
C THR A 73 4.86 -4.74 -8.51
N ALA A 74 4.62 -5.54 -9.54
CA ALA A 74 3.94 -6.83 -9.39
C ALA A 74 4.68 -7.77 -8.41
N ASP A 75 6.02 -7.80 -8.47
CA ASP A 75 6.85 -8.64 -7.60
C ASP A 75 6.80 -8.17 -6.14
N TYR A 76 6.80 -6.85 -5.89
CA TYR A 76 6.64 -6.31 -4.54
C TYR A 76 5.24 -6.63 -3.99
N ALA A 77 4.20 -6.43 -4.79
CA ALA A 77 2.82 -6.73 -4.40
C ALA A 77 2.62 -8.23 -4.09
N ASP A 78 3.17 -9.12 -4.92
CA ASP A 78 3.12 -10.57 -4.71
C ASP A 78 3.85 -10.97 -3.41
N ALA A 79 5.05 -10.42 -3.17
CA ALA A 79 5.80 -10.65 -1.94
C ALA A 79 5.03 -10.21 -0.67
N ILE A 80 4.33 -9.07 -0.71
CA ILE A 80 3.46 -8.63 0.40
C ILE A 80 2.28 -9.59 0.59
N LEU A 81 1.56 -9.94 -0.49
CA LEU A 81 0.39 -10.81 -0.40
C LEU A 81 0.74 -12.21 0.13
N ARG A 82 1.89 -12.75 -0.26
CA ARG A 82 2.38 -14.06 0.18
C ARG A 82 3.01 -14.02 1.58
N GLY A 83 3.54 -12.87 1.99
CA GLY A 83 4.12 -12.65 3.33
C GLY A 83 3.07 -12.37 4.42
N ALA A 84 1.83 -12.07 4.04
CA ALA A 84 0.75 -11.85 4.99
C ALA A 84 0.47 -13.12 5.82
N ILE A 85 0.26 -12.96 7.14
CA ILE A 85 -0.10 -14.05 8.05
C ILE A 85 -1.33 -14.84 7.54
N GLN A 86 -2.21 -14.17 6.81
CA GLN A 86 -3.34 -14.78 6.13
C GLN A 86 -2.91 -15.26 4.75
N HIS A 87 -2.94 -16.58 4.54
CA HIS A 87 -2.68 -17.18 3.24
C HIS A 87 -3.88 -16.95 2.33
N PHE A 88 -3.74 -16.07 1.34
CA PHE A 88 -4.73 -15.93 0.29
C PHE A 88 -4.67 -17.14 -0.66
N PRO A 89 -5.80 -17.66 -1.15
CA PRO A 89 -5.81 -18.63 -2.24
C PRO A 89 -5.10 -18.06 -3.47
N GLU A 90 -4.38 -18.90 -4.22
CA GLU A 90 -3.64 -18.49 -5.42
C GLU A 90 -4.50 -17.75 -6.46
N ALA A 91 -5.78 -18.13 -6.58
CA ALA A 91 -6.71 -17.44 -7.47
C ALA A 91 -6.96 -15.98 -7.03
N GLU A 92 -7.05 -15.74 -5.73
CA GLU A 92 -7.27 -14.40 -5.16
C GLU A 92 -6.01 -13.55 -5.25
N VAL A 93 -4.82 -14.13 -5.01
CA VAL A 93 -3.54 -13.44 -5.24
C VAL A 93 -3.47 -12.96 -6.70
N ARG A 94 -3.74 -13.85 -7.66
CA ARG A 94 -3.76 -13.48 -9.08
C ARG A 94 -4.79 -12.40 -9.40
N ARG A 95 -6.00 -12.49 -8.83
CA ARG A 95 -7.05 -11.47 -9.01
C ARG A 95 -6.57 -10.10 -8.53
N ARG A 96 -6.04 -10.02 -7.30
CA ARG A 96 -5.56 -8.76 -6.72
C ARG A 96 -4.34 -8.20 -7.47
N LEU A 97 -3.46 -9.04 -8.00
CA LEU A 97 -2.34 -8.58 -8.84
C LEU A 97 -2.82 -7.98 -10.17
N ARG A 98 -3.83 -8.59 -10.82
CA ARG A 98 -4.43 -8.04 -12.05
C ARG A 98 -5.09 -6.67 -11.80
N LEU A 99 -5.89 -6.57 -10.75
CA LEU A 99 -6.57 -5.31 -10.38
C LEU A 99 -5.57 -4.19 -10.08
N ARG A 100 -4.46 -4.49 -9.40
CA ARG A 100 -3.39 -3.51 -9.17
C ARG A 100 -2.83 -2.94 -10.46
N LYS A 101 -2.55 -3.78 -11.46
CA LYS A 101 -2.01 -3.33 -12.74
C LYS A 101 -2.96 -2.34 -13.42
N ARG A 102 -4.26 -2.64 -13.44
CA ARG A 102 -5.29 -1.75 -14.03
C ARG A 102 -5.36 -0.41 -13.29
N ARG A 103 -5.31 -0.44 -11.96
CA ARG A 103 -5.32 0.78 -11.13
C ARG A 103 -4.14 1.71 -11.40
N GLN A 104 -2.96 1.19 -11.73
CA GLN A 104 -1.80 2.03 -12.04
C GLN A 104 -1.97 2.87 -13.30
N GLU A 105 -2.87 2.45 -14.19
CA GLU A 105 -3.20 3.22 -15.40
C GLU A 105 -3.87 4.56 -15.03
N LEU A 106 -4.48 4.70 -13.84
CA LEU A 106 -5.05 5.96 -13.34
C LEU A 106 -4.03 7.11 -13.33
N LEU A 107 -2.73 6.80 -13.22
CA LEU A 107 -1.68 7.81 -13.22
C LEU A 107 -1.22 8.23 -14.63
N THR A 108 -1.63 7.51 -15.68
CA THR A 108 -1.14 7.72 -17.06
C THR A 108 -2.24 7.84 -18.12
N VAL A 109 -3.52 7.72 -17.75
CA VAL A 109 -4.66 8.01 -18.63
C VAL A 109 -4.73 9.49 -19.03
N GLU A 110 -5.60 9.84 -19.98
CA GLU A 110 -5.73 11.20 -20.53
C GLU A 110 -6.07 12.26 -19.47
N SER A 111 -6.95 11.91 -18.52
CA SER A 111 -7.25 12.72 -17.32
C SER A 111 -6.70 12.00 -16.08
N PRO A 112 -5.39 12.11 -15.79
CA PRO A 112 -4.77 11.31 -14.76
C PRO A 112 -5.09 11.82 -13.36
N THR A 113 -5.21 10.91 -12.40
CA THR A 113 -5.37 11.25 -10.98
C THR A 113 -4.11 11.95 -10.46
N ASN A 114 -4.28 13.06 -9.74
CA ASN A 114 -3.17 13.74 -9.07
C ASN A 114 -2.77 12.96 -7.82
N LEU A 115 -1.51 12.55 -7.71
CA LEU A 115 -1.01 11.78 -6.57
C LEU A 115 0.01 12.58 -5.78
N TRP A 116 -0.27 12.83 -4.50
CA TRP A 116 0.73 13.29 -3.54
C TRP A 116 1.09 12.17 -2.57
N LEU A 117 2.28 11.61 -2.75
CA LEU A 117 2.77 10.50 -1.95
C LEU A 117 3.88 10.98 -1.01
N VAL A 118 3.61 10.93 0.30
CA VAL A 118 4.63 11.07 1.34
C VAL A 118 4.97 9.69 1.88
N VAL A 119 6.24 9.31 1.85
CA VAL A 119 6.68 8.01 2.37
C VAL A 119 7.68 8.19 3.51
N SER A 120 7.59 7.31 4.50
CA SER A 120 8.62 7.16 5.51
C SER A 120 9.89 6.58 4.89
N GLN A 121 11.08 7.08 5.25
CA GLN A 121 12.32 6.44 4.80
C GLN A 121 12.39 4.95 5.20
N GLN A 122 11.78 4.58 6.32
CA GLN A 122 11.77 3.23 6.86
C GLN A 122 11.13 2.23 5.89
N VAL A 123 10.00 2.58 5.24
CA VAL A 123 9.34 1.66 4.29
C VAL A 123 10.19 1.38 3.04
N LEU A 124 11.11 2.28 2.70
CA LEU A 124 12.03 2.12 1.58
C LEU A 124 13.21 1.17 1.90
N GLU A 125 13.44 0.91 3.19
CA GLU A 125 14.60 0.15 3.67
C GLU A 125 14.23 -1.28 4.09
N VAL A 126 12.96 -1.52 4.45
CA VAL A 126 12.42 -2.84 4.76
C VAL A 126 12.51 -3.75 3.52
N GLN A 127 13.18 -4.89 3.65
CA GLN A 127 13.42 -5.83 2.55
C GLN A 127 12.19 -6.69 2.27
N VAL A 128 11.27 -6.20 1.45
CA VAL A 128 10.11 -6.97 0.96
C VAL A 128 10.51 -7.85 -0.22
N GLY A 129 10.31 -9.17 -0.12
CA GLY A 129 10.64 -10.11 -1.20
C GLY A 129 12.14 -10.26 -1.50
N GLY A 130 12.99 -9.57 -0.73
CA GLY A 130 14.44 -9.60 -0.86
C GLY A 130 15.05 -8.49 -1.74
N PRO A 131 16.38 -8.47 -1.85
CA PRO A 131 17.12 -7.34 -2.42
C PRO A 131 16.82 -6.99 -3.88
N ASP A 132 16.55 -7.99 -4.72
CA ASP A 132 16.31 -7.76 -6.14
C ASP A 132 14.89 -7.18 -6.37
N ILE A 133 13.88 -7.65 -5.63
CA ILE A 133 12.51 -7.11 -5.65
C ILE A 133 12.50 -5.67 -5.15
N MET A 134 13.12 -5.38 -4.00
CA MET A 134 13.18 -4.00 -3.49
C MET A 134 13.92 -3.05 -4.43
N ARG A 135 14.98 -3.51 -5.10
CA ARG A 135 15.69 -2.67 -6.08
C ARG A 135 14.80 -2.32 -7.27
N GLY A 136 14.03 -3.28 -7.76
CA GLY A 136 13.03 -3.07 -8.80
C GLY A 136 11.92 -2.12 -8.35
N GLN A 137 11.41 -2.31 -7.13
CA GLN A 137 10.40 -1.45 -6.52
C GLN A 137 10.86 0.02 -6.43
N LEU A 138 12.06 0.27 -5.90
CA LEU A 138 12.57 1.64 -5.76
C LEU A 138 12.92 2.26 -7.12
N ALA A 139 13.33 1.46 -8.11
CA ALA A 139 13.51 1.96 -9.48
C ALA A 139 12.17 2.41 -10.08
N HIS A 140 11.13 1.59 -9.93
CA HIS A 140 9.78 1.94 -10.39
C HIS A 140 9.24 3.19 -9.69
N LEU A 141 9.47 3.35 -8.39
CA LEU A 141 9.06 4.55 -7.65
C LEU A 141 9.74 5.83 -8.21
N LEU A 142 11.00 5.74 -8.64
CA LEU A 142 11.70 6.84 -9.32
C LEU A 142 11.14 7.12 -10.72
N ASP A 143 10.60 6.13 -11.41
CA ASP A 143 9.94 6.32 -12.70
C ASP A 143 8.56 6.97 -12.53
N VAL A 144 7.78 6.54 -11.54
CA VAL A 144 6.50 7.14 -11.17
C VAL A 144 6.67 8.61 -10.76
N ALA A 145 7.75 8.93 -10.03
CA ALA A 145 8.06 10.31 -9.65
C ALA A 145 8.42 11.25 -10.82
N LYS A 146 8.54 10.74 -12.05
CA LYS A 146 8.73 11.57 -13.26
C LYS A 146 7.40 12.00 -13.88
N LEU A 147 6.28 11.39 -13.47
CA LEU A 147 4.97 11.75 -13.99
C LEU A 147 4.58 13.17 -13.52
N PRO A 148 4.01 14.01 -14.40
CA PRO A 148 3.72 15.42 -14.09
C PRO A 148 2.63 15.60 -13.02
N ASN A 149 1.76 14.61 -12.86
CA ASN A 149 0.67 14.54 -11.88
C ASN A 149 1.08 13.88 -10.56
N VAL A 150 2.36 13.56 -10.36
CA VAL A 150 2.85 12.86 -9.15
C VAL A 150 3.85 13.72 -8.38
N VAL A 151 3.59 13.91 -7.09
CA VAL A 151 4.53 14.50 -6.13
C VAL A 151 4.95 13.42 -5.14
N LEU A 152 6.22 13.04 -5.16
CA LEU A 152 6.81 12.08 -4.21
C LEU A 152 7.74 12.78 -3.24
N GLN A 153 7.46 12.67 -1.94
CA GLN A 153 8.30 13.16 -0.87
C GLN A 153 8.64 12.08 0.14
N VAL A 154 9.77 12.22 0.81
CA VAL A 154 10.28 11.26 1.81
C VAL A 154 10.52 11.96 3.13
N ILE A 155 9.92 11.45 4.20
CA ILE A 155 10.24 11.81 5.58
C ILE A 155 11.53 11.08 5.97
N PRO A 156 12.65 11.78 6.21
CA PRO A 156 13.91 11.15 6.55
C PRO A 156 13.92 10.71 8.03
N ARG A 157 14.81 9.76 8.36
CA ARG A 157 14.88 9.16 9.71
C ARG A 157 15.16 10.14 10.85
N ASP A 158 15.84 11.24 10.55
CA ASP A 158 16.29 12.24 11.51
C ASP A 158 15.20 13.25 11.90
N VAL A 159 14.03 13.18 11.26
CA VAL A 159 12.86 13.99 11.63
C VAL A 159 11.99 13.17 12.57
N VAL A 160 12.10 13.40 13.89
CA VAL A 160 11.26 12.77 14.92
C VAL A 160 10.92 13.79 16.03
N PRO A 161 9.67 13.85 16.52
CA PRO A 161 8.48 13.17 15.98
C PRO A 161 7.95 13.88 14.73
N TYR A 162 7.45 13.13 13.76
CA TYR A 162 6.69 13.68 12.63
C TYR A 162 5.18 13.42 12.82
N SER A 163 4.33 14.18 12.15
CA SER A 163 2.90 14.32 12.49
C SER A 163 2.00 13.10 12.25
N ALA A 164 2.53 11.93 11.90
CA ALA A 164 1.75 10.73 11.56
C ALA A 164 2.25 9.44 12.25
N LEU A 165 2.68 9.55 13.50
CA LEU A 165 3.03 8.37 14.31
C LEU A 165 1.84 7.44 14.60
N HIS A 166 0.61 7.88 14.37
CA HIS A 166 -0.60 7.07 14.52
C HIS A 166 -0.78 6.04 13.39
N GLY A 167 -0.11 6.21 12.25
CA GLY A 167 -0.11 5.22 11.16
C GLY A 167 -0.31 5.83 9.76
N PRO A 168 -0.26 4.97 8.73
CA PRO A 168 -0.53 5.37 7.35
C PRO A 168 -2.01 5.65 7.11
N PHE A 169 -2.30 6.53 6.15
CA PHE A 169 -3.65 6.89 5.72
C PHE A 169 -3.63 7.38 4.27
N THR A 170 -4.78 7.32 3.60
CA THR A 170 -4.98 7.82 2.23
C THR A 170 -6.18 8.76 2.20
N MET A 171 -6.01 9.98 1.71
CA MET A 171 -7.08 10.94 1.45
C MET A 171 -7.46 10.88 -0.03
N MET A 172 -8.75 10.93 -0.33
CA MET A 172 -9.27 10.94 -1.70
C MET A 172 -10.24 12.10 -1.86
N THR A 173 -10.10 12.83 -2.97
CA THR A 173 -11.00 13.92 -3.37
C THR A 173 -11.65 13.58 -4.70
N PHE A 174 -12.94 13.88 -4.80
CA PHE A 174 -13.80 13.53 -5.93
C PHE A 174 -14.26 14.80 -6.67
N PRO A 175 -14.62 14.71 -7.96
CA PRO A 175 -15.11 15.86 -8.73
C PRO A 175 -16.59 16.17 -8.44
N ILE A 176 -16.99 16.14 -7.18
CA ILE A 176 -18.36 16.40 -6.73
C ILE A 176 -18.40 17.76 -6.02
N PRO A 177 -19.27 18.70 -6.43
CA PRO A 177 -19.44 19.97 -5.74
C PRO A 177 -19.78 19.77 -4.26
N ASP A 178 -19.15 20.55 -3.38
CA ASP A 178 -19.33 20.53 -1.93
C ASP A 178 -18.95 19.21 -1.22
N ASP A 179 -18.33 18.26 -1.93
CA ASP A 179 -17.79 17.03 -1.34
C ASP A 179 -16.39 17.29 -0.75
N ALA A 180 -16.25 16.99 0.54
CA ALA A 180 -15.01 17.21 1.29
C ALA A 180 -13.94 16.11 1.04
N GLY A 181 -14.30 15.05 0.32
CA GLY A 181 -13.52 13.84 0.14
C GLY A 181 -13.70 12.85 1.29
N LEU A 182 -12.80 11.87 1.34
CA LEU A 182 -12.74 10.89 2.42
C LEU A 182 -11.31 10.60 2.84
N VAL A 183 -11.16 10.01 4.02
CA VAL A 183 -9.91 9.41 4.48
C VAL A 183 -10.12 7.92 4.67
N TYR A 184 -9.20 7.12 4.11
CA TYR A 184 -9.10 5.69 4.32
C TYR A 184 -7.93 5.37 5.25
N VAL A 185 -8.20 4.55 6.27
CA VAL A 185 -7.18 3.97 7.15
C VAL A 185 -7.35 2.46 7.17
N GLU A 186 -6.29 1.74 6.88
CA GLU A 186 -6.28 0.29 6.98
C GLU A 186 -5.85 -0.15 8.38
N THR A 187 -6.67 -0.98 9.02
CA THR A 187 -6.32 -1.70 10.25
C THR A 187 -6.08 -3.17 9.94
N ARG A 188 -5.52 -3.91 10.89
CA ARG A 188 -5.36 -5.37 10.77
C ARG A 188 -6.69 -6.08 10.46
N VAL A 189 -7.79 -5.54 10.97
CA VAL A 189 -9.10 -6.17 10.92
C VAL A 189 -9.98 -5.57 9.85
N ARG A 190 -9.85 -4.32 9.42
CA ARG A 190 -10.71 -3.71 8.40
C ARG A 190 -10.17 -2.40 7.86
N GLY A 191 -10.70 -1.97 6.72
CA GLY A 191 -10.66 -0.57 6.31
C GLY A 191 -11.61 0.29 7.14
N LEU A 192 -11.18 1.50 7.48
CA LEU A 192 -12.00 2.56 8.06
C LEU A 192 -12.09 3.72 7.07
N PHE A 193 -13.29 4.25 6.89
CA PHE A 193 -13.57 5.40 6.03
C PHE A 193 -14.11 6.53 6.89
N PHE A 194 -13.42 7.66 6.89
CA PHE A 194 -13.82 8.89 7.58
C PHE A 194 -14.27 9.92 6.57
N GLU A 195 -15.40 10.58 6.87
CA GLU A 195 -16.07 11.53 5.97
C GLU A 195 -16.60 12.74 6.74
N GLN A 196 -16.55 12.73 8.09
CA GLN A 196 -17.03 13.87 8.86
C GLN A 196 -16.08 15.07 8.71
N PRO A 197 -16.60 16.30 8.52
CA PRO A 197 -15.77 17.46 8.22
C PRO A 197 -14.64 17.72 9.23
N ASP A 198 -14.88 17.48 10.52
CA ASP A 198 -13.90 17.60 11.60
C ASP A 198 -12.82 16.52 11.52
N GLU A 199 -13.19 15.25 11.29
CA GLU A 199 -12.24 14.15 11.08
C GLU A 199 -11.34 14.42 9.86
N LEU A 200 -11.94 14.84 8.73
CA LEU A 200 -11.20 15.18 7.51
C LEU A 200 -10.24 16.34 7.75
N GLN A 201 -10.65 17.33 8.53
CA GLN A 201 -9.82 18.49 8.84
C GLN A 201 -8.58 18.11 9.66
N GLU A 202 -8.70 17.17 10.61
CA GLU A 202 -7.56 16.64 11.36
C GLU A 202 -6.53 15.96 10.43
N TYR A 203 -6.98 15.09 9.53
CA TYR A 203 -6.07 14.44 8.58
C TYR A 203 -5.44 15.42 7.58
N ARG A 204 -6.16 16.45 7.13
CA ARG A 204 -5.57 17.53 6.30
C ARG A 204 -4.46 18.26 7.05
N GLN A 205 -4.66 18.56 8.33
CA GLN A 205 -3.60 19.17 9.15
C GLN A 205 -2.38 18.27 9.24
N VAL A 206 -2.57 16.98 9.50
CA VAL A 206 -1.47 15.99 9.53
C VAL A 206 -0.73 15.96 8.20
N MET A 207 -1.44 15.84 7.08
CA MET A 207 -0.84 15.79 5.74
C MET A 207 -0.05 17.07 5.41
N ASN A 208 -0.56 18.23 5.79
CA ASN A 208 0.13 19.51 5.62
C ASN A 208 1.45 19.57 6.41
N HIS A 209 1.46 19.07 7.65
CA HIS A 209 2.71 18.99 8.42
C HIS A 209 3.70 18.00 7.81
N LEU A 210 3.22 16.84 7.35
CA LEU A 210 4.06 15.85 6.67
C LEU A 210 4.74 16.44 5.44
N ARG A 211 4.02 17.21 4.61
CA ARG A 211 4.58 17.87 3.42
C ARG A 211 5.74 18.82 3.75
N VAL A 212 5.60 19.56 4.85
CA VAL A 212 6.62 20.51 5.32
C VAL A 212 7.83 19.79 5.90
N GLN A 213 7.59 18.68 6.61
CA GLN A 213 8.64 17.88 7.24
C GLN A 213 9.39 16.97 6.24
N ALA A 214 8.73 16.60 5.14
CA ALA A 214 9.32 15.74 4.12
C ALA A 214 10.32 16.51 3.26
N ARG A 215 11.31 15.79 2.74
CA ARG A 215 12.28 16.39 1.81
C ARG A 215 11.57 16.88 0.54
N PRO A 216 12.09 17.93 -0.12
CA PRO A 216 11.61 18.33 -1.44
C PRO A 216 11.72 17.18 -2.45
N PRO A 217 10.84 17.10 -3.48
CA PRO A 217 10.76 15.93 -4.37
C PRO A 217 12.09 15.51 -5.00
N LYS A 218 12.93 16.47 -5.41
CA LYS A 218 14.26 16.21 -5.99
C LYS A 218 15.21 15.54 -4.99
N GLU A 219 15.16 15.94 -3.72
CA GLU A 219 15.98 15.36 -2.66
C GLU A 219 15.45 14.00 -2.21
N SER A 220 14.12 13.83 -2.20
CA SER A 220 13.47 12.55 -2.00
C SER A 220 13.87 11.52 -3.04
N CYS A 221 13.87 11.87 -4.33
CA CYS A 221 14.36 11.00 -5.39
C CYS A 221 15.84 10.64 -5.23
N ARG A 222 16.69 11.59 -4.82
CA ARG A 222 18.10 11.30 -4.53
C ARG A 222 18.26 10.31 -3.38
N LEU A 223 17.48 10.48 -2.30
CA LEU A 223 17.50 9.56 -1.17
C LEU A 223 17.03 8.15 -1.56
N ILE A 224 15.95 8.04 -2.34
CA ILE A 224 15.45 6.76 -2.87
C ILE A 224 16.54 6.07 -3.71
N ASP A 225 17.20 6.78 -4.61
CA ASP A 225 18.26 6.21 -5.45
C ASP A 225 19.49 5.80 -4.63
N GLN A 226 19.84 6.55 -3.58
CA GLN A 226 20.89 6.17 -2.64
C GLN A 226 20.56 4.87 -1.91
N ILE A 227 19.34 4.73 -1.38
CA ILE A 227 18.87 3.50 -0.72
C ILE A 227 18.93 2.35 -1.72
N ARG A 228 18.36 2.53 -2.92
CA ARG A 228 18.34 1.54 -4.00
C ARG A 228 19.73 1.01 -4.37
N LYS A 229 20.72 1.91 -4.49
CA LYS A 229 22.12 1.56 -4.76
C LYS A 229 22.80 0.87 -3.57
N GLY A 230 22.40 1.21 -2.35
CA GLY A 230 22.90 0.62 -1.11
C GLY A 230 22.40 -0.80 -0.83
N ILE A 231 21.33 -1.25 -1.48
CA ILE A 231 20.78 -2.61 -1.32
C ILE A 231 21.81 -3.65 -1.79
N ARG A 232 22.44 -4.32 -0.81
CA ARG A 232 23.39 -5.41 -1.05
C ARG A 232 22.63 -6.69 -1.39
N ARG A 233 23.12 -7.43 -2.40
CA ARG A 233 22.67 -8.82 -2.61
C ARG A 233 23.05 -9.65 -1.38
N PRO A 234 22.21 -10.61 -0.95
CA PRO A 234 22.61 -11.52 0.11
C PRO A 234 23.89 -12.22 -0.37
N LEU A 235 24.91 -12.34 0.49
CA LEU A 235 25.97 -13.28 0.19
C LEU A 235 25.29 -14.63 -0.01
N ALA A 236 25.50 -15.25 -1.18
CA ALA A 236 25.03 -16.60 -1.43
C ALA A 236 25.42 -17.45 -0.22
N ALA A 237 24.43 -18.05 0.44
CA ALA A 237 24.66 -18.85 1.64
C ALA A 237 25.79 -19.83 1.31
N ALA A 238 26.94 -19.66 1.98
CA ALA A 238 28.06 -20.56 1.80
C ALA A 238 27.53 -21.96 2.02
N SER A 239 27.57 -22.80 0.98
CA SER A 239 27.16 -24.20 1.09
C SER A 239 27.81 -24.79 2.34
N PRO A 240 27.06 -25.49 3.21
CA PRO A 240 27.65 -26.08 4.39
C PRO A 240 28.75 -27.02 3.92
N ARG A 241 30.01 -26.64 4.16
CA ARG A 241 31.14 -27.55 3.94
C ARG A 241 30.82 -28.78 4.78
N ARG A 242 30.55 -29.90 4.12
CA ARG A 242 30.41 -31.22 4.76
C ARG A 242 31.67 -31.43 5.62
N ARG A 243 31.57 -31.19 6.92
CA ARG A 243 32.55 -31.71 7.87
C ARG A 243 32.24 -33.19 8.01
N GLY A 244 33.06 -34.02 7.38
CA GLY A 244 33.14 -35.43 7.73
C GLY A 244 33.53 -35.54 9.19
N GLY A 245 32.65 -36.10 10.01
CA GLY A 245 32.88 -36.39 11.41
C GLY A 245 32.01 -37.59 11.77
N SER A 246 32.66 -38.72 12.05
CA SER A 246 32.08 -40.03 12.36
C SER A 246 31.01 -39.98 13.47
N PRO A 247 30.07 -40.95 13.48
CA PRO A 247 29.04 -41.02 14.51
C PRO A 247 29.67 -41.45 15.84
N VAL A 248 29.53 -40.61 16.86
CA VAL A 248 29.81 -40.97 18.26
C VAL A 248 28.54 -41.62 18.81
N ALA A 249 28.67 -42.86 19.29
CA ALA A 249 27.59 -43.62 19.92
C ALA A 249 27.17 -43.00 21.26
N PRO A 250 25.89 -43.09 21.66
CA PRO A 250 25.41 -42.53 22.93
C PRO A 250 25.87 -43.37 24.13
N PRO A 251 26.14 -42.75 25.30
CA PRO A 251 26.55 -43.46 26.51
C PRO A 251 25.37 -44.14 27.21
N THR A 252 25.64 -45.35 27.70
CA THR A 252 24.77 -46.21 28.50
C THR A 252 24.50 -45.58 29.87
N LEU A 253 23.23 -45.35 30.23
CA LEU A 253 22.83 -44.95 31.58
C LEU A 253 22.88 -46.15 32.52
N ALA A 254 23.79 -46.11 33.49
CA ALA A 254 23.79 -47.03 34.62
C ALA A 254 22.75 -46.59 35.66
N ASN A 255 21.82 -47.49 35.97
CA ASN A 255 20.92 -47.39 37.11
C ASN A 255 21.72 -47.44 38.42
N ALA A 256 21.46 -46.51 39.33
CA ALA A 256 21.82 -46.64 40.74
C ALA A 256 20.54 -46.49 41.57
N SER A 257 20.07 -47.63 42.08
CA SER A 257 19.11 -47.71 43.17
C SER A 257 19.89 -47.74 44.48
N SER A 258 19.59 -46.81 45.40
CA SER A 258 19.46 -46.98 46.87
C SER A 258 19.28 -45.61 47.51
#